data_AF-A0A1G0SLW3-F1
#
_entry.id   AF-A0A1G0SLW3-F1
#
_cell.length_a   1.000
_cell.length_b   1.000
_cell.length_c   1.000
_cell.angle_alpha   90.00
_cell.angle_beta   90.00
_cell.angle_gamma   90.00
#
_symmetry.space_group_name_H-M   'P 1'
#
loop_
_entity.id
_entity.type
_entity.pdbx_description
1 polymer ?
#
loop_
_entity_poly.entity_id
_entity_poly.type
_entity_poly.pdbx_seq_one_letter_code
_entity_poly.pdbx_strand_id
1 'polypeptide(L)'
;MLTYLAIVFVLILIAAIFYGFGIIMRRAPSQSELNSETCSLCRKKYSRSSLVERVVGDSRVFYFCPSCIKGLQNDAGRMAAASQELKGSPET
;
A
#
# COMPACT_ATOMS: atom_id res chain seq x y z
N MET A 1 -19.05 52.16 -15.40
CA MET A 1 -17.68 51.69 -15.73
C MET A 1 -17.10 50.81 -14.62
N LEU A 2 -17.10 51.27 -13.37
CA LEU A 2 -16.55 50.53 -12.23
C LEU A 2 -17.25 49.18 -11.97
N THR A 3 -18.57 49.14 -12.12
CA THR A 3 -19.39 47.90 -12.02
C THR A 3 -19.08 46.90 -13.13
N TYR A 4 -18.83 47.36 -14.35
CA TYR A 4 -18.46 46.51 -15.48
C TYR A 4 -17.10 45.82 -15.24
N LEU A 5 -16.12 46.58 -14.75
CA LEU A 5 -14.80 46.03 -14.39
C LEU A 5 -14.90 44.97 -13.28
N ALA A 6 -15.74 45.20 -12.28
CA ALA A 6 -15.97 44.24 -11.20
C ALA A 6 -16.58 42.92 -11.72
N ILE A 7 -17.57 43.00 -12.61
CA ILE A 7 -18.21 41.82 -13.20
C ILE A 7 -17.21 40.99 -14.02
N VAL A 8 -16.41 41.66 -14.87
CA VAL A 8 -15.38 40.99 -15.69
C VAL A 8 -14.34 40.30 -14.80
N PHE A 9 -13.90 40.95 -13.72
CA PHE A 9 -12.93 40.38 -12.79
C PHE A 9 -13.46 39.12 -12.10
N VAL A 10 -14.72 39.15 -11.64
CA VAL A 10 -15.37 37.98 -11.03
C VAL A 10 -15.47 36.82 -12.01
N LEU A 11 -15.81 37.08 -13.27
CA LEU A 11 -15.87 36.04 -14.31
C LEU A 11 -14.50 35.40 -14.58
N ILE A 12 -13.42 36.20 -14.59
CA ILE A 12 -12.05 35.70 -14.76
C ILE A 12 -11.65 34.81 -13.57
N LEU A 13 -11.98 35.22 -12.35
CA LEU A 13 -11.69 34.41 -11.15
C LEU A 13 -12.42 33.06 -11.20
N ILE A 14 -13.70 33.07 -11.57
CA ILE A 14 -14.48 31.84 -11.73
C ILE A 14 -13.84 30.93 -12.79
N ALA A 15 -13.49 31.48 -13.95
CA ALA A 15 -12.84 30.74 -15.02
C ALA A 15 -11.49 30.14 -14.57
N ALA A 16 -10.67 30.89 -13.83
CA ALA A 16 -9.39 30.42 -13.29
C ALA A 16 -9.56 29.26 -12.29
N ILE A 17 -10.58 29.34 -11.42
CA ILE A 17 -10.93 28.26 -10.48
C ILE A 17 -11.33 27.00 -11.27
N PHE A 18 -12.26 27.11 -12.22
CA PHE A 18 -12.67 25.97 -13.04
C PHE A 18 -11.52 25.38 -13.86
N TYR A 19 -10.64 26.22 -14.41
CA TYR A 19 -9.47 25.79 -15.16
C TYR A 19 -8.44 25.07 -14.27
N GLY A 20 -8.19 25.60 -13.07
CA GLY A 20 -7.32 24.97 -12.07
C GLY A 20 -7.87 23.63 -11.58
N PHE A 21 -9.16 23.57 -11.23
CA PHE A 21 -9.83 22.33 -10.84
C PHE A 21 -9.86 21.30 -11.98
N GLY A 22 -10.07 21.73 -13.23
CA GLY A 22 -10.03 20.87 -14.40
C GLY A 22 -8.66 20.24 -14.65
N ILE A 23 -7.57 20.98 -14.39
CA ILE A 23 -6.20 20.45 -14.45
C ILE A 23 -5.93 19.46 -13.30
N ILE A 24 -6.43 19.74 -12.10
CA ILE A 24 -6.26 18.85 -10.94
C ILE A 24 -7.07 17.54 -11.12
N MET A 25 -8.29 17.61 -11.65
CA MET A 25 -9.13 16.43 -11.94
C MET A 25 -8.51 15.50 -12.98
N ARG A 26 -7.65 16.00 -13.88
CA ARG A 26 -6.90 15.16 -14.82
C ARG A 26 -5.78 14.35 -14.16
N ARG A 27 -5.39 14.68 -12.93
CA ARG A 27 -4.58 13.81 -12.05
C ARG A 27 -5.49 12.91 -11.22
N ALA A 28 -6.42 12.20 -11.86
CA ALA A 28 -6.97 11.01 -11.24
C ALA A 28 -5.80 10.02 -11.11
N PRO A 29 -5.36 9.64 -9.89
CA PRO A 29 -4.31 8.63 -9.75
C PRO A 29 -4.82 7.38 -10.48
N SER A 30 -4.07 6.95 -11.49
CA SER A 30 -4.37 5.72 -12.22
C SER A 30 -4.66 4.62 -11.20
N GLN A 31 -5.73 3.83 -11.37
CA GLN A 31 -6.09 2.76 -10.42
C GLN A 31 -4.93 1.80 -10.07
N SER A 32 -3.89 1.76 -10.92
CA SER A 32 -2.61 1.10 -10.71
C SER A 32 -1.77 1.63 -9.52
N GLU A 33 -1.85 2.91 -9.17
CA GLU A 33 -1.20 3.47 -7.96
C GLU A 33 -2.02 3.16 -6.70
N LEU A 34 -3.35 3.15 -6.81
CA LEU A 34 -4.26 2.83 -5.70
C LEU A 34 -4.21 1.36 -5.27
N ASN A 35 -3.77 0.47 -6.16
CA ASN A 35 -3.68 -0.99 -5.92
C ASN A 35 -2.23 -1.47 -5.81
N SER A 36 -1.28 -0.60 -5.47
CA SER A 36 0.10 -1.00 -5.20
C SER A 36 0.38 -1.00 -3.70
N GLU A 37 0.78 -2.14 -3.18
CA GLU A 37 1.10 -2.32 -1.75
C GLU A 37 2.57 -2.73 -1.60
N THR A 38 3.15 -2.40 -0.45
CA THR A 38 4.57 -2.63 -0.20
C THR A 38 4.77 -3.90 0.59
N CYS A 39 5.64 -4.80 0.11
CA CYS A 39 5.96 -6.02 0.86
C CYS A 39 6.69 -5.66 2.17
N SER A 40 6.20 -6.17 3.29
CA SER A 40 6.75 -5.85 4.62
C SER A 40 8.16 -6.41 4.87
N LEU A 41 8.58 -7.43 4.12
CA LEU A 41 9.93 -8.03 4.23
C LEU A 41 10.94 -7.35 3.31
N CYS A 42 10.67 -7.28 2.01
CA CYS A 42 11.66 -6.81 1.03
C CYS A 42 11.48 -5.32 0.63
N ARG A 43 10.45 -4.64 1.15
CA ARG A 43 10.11 -3.23 0.87
C ARG A 43 9.92 -2.88 -0.61
N LYS A 44 9.78 -3.88 -1.50
CA LYS A 44 9.44 -3.67 -2.91
C LYS A 44 7.93 -3.47 -3.06
N LYS A 45 7.55 -2.58 -4.00
CA LYS A 45 6.14 -2.36 -4.39
C LYS A 45 5.68 -3.47 -5.32
N TYR A 46 4.50 -4.00 -5.07
CA TYR A 46 3.85 -5.01 -5.92
C TYR A 46 2.37 -4.67 -6.08
N SER A 47 1.73 -5.23 -7.11
CA SER A 47 0.27 -5.11 -7.28
C SER A 47 -0.43 -5.90 -6.17
N ARG A 48 -1.44 -5.30 -5.51
CA ARG A 48 -2.22 -5.91 -4.43
C ARG A 48 -2.71 -7.32 -4.76
N SER A 49 -3.04 -7.57 -6.04
CA SER A 49 -3.46 -8.88 -6.56
C SER A 49 -2.39 -10.00 -6.43
N SER A 50 -1.12 -9.66 -6.29
CA SER A 50 -0.01 -10.61 -6.16
C SER A 50 0.62 -10.67 -4.77
N LEU A 51 0.18 -9.84 -3.82
CA LEU A 51 0.60 -9.96 -2.42
C LEU A 51 -0.32 -10.90 -1.66
N VAL A 52 0.28 -11.66 -0.75
CA VAL A 52 -0.45 -12.50 0.20
C VAL A 52 -0.68 -11.71 1.48
N GLU A 53 -1.94 -11.56 1.86
CA GLU A 53 -2.35 -10.92 3.10
C GLU A 53 -2.29 -11.91 4.28
N ARG A 54 -1.63 -11.51 5.38
CA ARG A 54 -1.51 -12.32 6.60
C ARG A 54 -1.72 -11.43 7.81
N VAL A 55 -2.56 -11.87 8.74
CA VAL A 55 -2.74 -11.24 10.05
C VAL A 55 -1.66 -11.79 10.99
N VAL A 56 -0.91 -10.90 11.64
CA VAL A 56 0.11 -11.26 12.65
C VAL A 56 -0.25 -10.55 13.96
N GLY A 57 -0.50 -11.33 15.02
CA GLY A 57 -0.98 -10.83 16.31
C GLY A 57 -2.47 -10.44 16.27
N ASP A 58 -2.88 -9.52 17.17
CA ASP A 58 -4.30 -9.22 17.41
C ASP A 58 -4.95 -8.25 16.40
N SER A 59 -4.19 -7.59 15.52
CA SER A 59 -4.80 -6.62 14.57
C SER A 59 -3.93 -6.12 13.41
N ARG A 60 -2.67 -6.57 13.27
CA ARG A 60 -1.80 -6.06 12.19
C ARG A 60 -1.86 -6.96 10.97
N VAL A 61 -2.43 -6.42 9.89
CA VAL A 61 -2.39 -7.02 8.56
C VAL A 61 -1.07 -6.66 7.90
N PHE A 62 -0.31 -7.67 7.49
CA PHE A 62 0.92 -7.51 6.73
C PHE A 62 0.77 -8.11 5.34
N TYR A 63 1.35 -7.44 4.34
CA TYR A 63 1.36 -7.90 2.96
C TYR A 63 2.74 -8.44 2.59
N PHE A 64 2.76 -9.66 2.05
CA PHE A 64 4.00 -10.36 1.72
C PHE A 64 4.08 -10.75 0.25
N CYS A 65 5.29 -10.62 -0.31
CA CYS A 65 5.61 -11.08 -1.64
C CYS A 65 5.70 -12.63 -1.68
N PRO A 66 5.35 -13.29 -2.80
CA PRO A 66 5.38 -14.76 -2.90
C PRO A 66 6.77 -15.37 -2.68
N SER A 67 7.84 -14.68 -3.04
CA SER A 67 9.21 -15.14 -2.75
C SER A 67 9.55 -15.03 -1.27
N CYS A 68 9.10 -13.95 -0.64
CA CYS A 68 9.35 -13.63 0.76
C CYS A 68 8.63 -14.61 1.69
N ILE A 69 7.37 -14.95 1.37
CA ILE A 69 6.57 -15.86 2.17
C ILE A 69 7.05 -17.32 2.06
N LYS A 70 7.56 -17.72 0.90
CA LYS A 70 8.20 -19.04 0.72
C LYS A 70 9.48 -19.17 1.56
N GLY A 71 10.30 -18.11 1.59
CA GLY A 71 11.48 -18.07 2.47
C GLY A 71 11.07 -18.22 3.94
N LEU A 72 10.08 -17.43 4.37
CA LEU A 72 9.58 -17.47 5.74
C LEU A 72 9.01 -18.84 6.13
N GLN A 73 8.30 -19.52 5.22
CA GLN A 73 7.79 -20.88 5.45
C GLN A 73 8.92 -21.89 5.61
N ASN A 74 9.97 -21.80 4.79
CA ASN A 74 11.13 -22.68 4.91
C ASN A 74 11.87 -22.45 6.24
N ASP A 75 12.07 -21.19 6.65
CA ASP A 75 12.72 -20.87 7.92
C ASP A 75 11.87 -21.31 9.12
N ALA A 76 10.55 -21.11 9.07
CA ALA A 76 9.63 -21.58 10.09
C ALA A 76 9.62 -23.10 10.23
N GLY A 77 9.68 -23.83 9.10
CA GLY A 77 9.80 -25.30 9.11
C GLY A 77 11.09 -25.78 9.77
N ARG A 78 12.21 -25.07 9.55
CA ARG A 78 13.51 -25.38 10.18
C ARG A 78 13.51 -25.08 11.68
N MET A 79 12.89 -23.97 12.10
CA MET A 79 12.76 -23.62 13.53
C MET A 79 11.78 -24.55 14.26
N ALA A 80 10.71 -24.99 13.59
CA ALA A 80 9.79 -25.98 14.14
C ALA A 80 10.47 -27.34 14.33
N ALA A 81 11.29 -27.79 13.37
CA ALA A 81 12.10 -29.00 13.51
C ALA A 81 13.12 -28.88 14.66
N ALA A 82 13.84 -27.75 14.74
CA ALA A 82 14.80 -27.51 15.83
C ALA A 82 14.14 -27.40 17.22
N SER A 83 12.92 -26.87 17.30
CA SER A 83 12.16 -26.79 18.55
C SER A 83 11.63 -28.16 19.01
N GLN A 84 11.44 -29.12 18.09
CA GLN A 84 11.07 -30.48 18.43
C GLN A 84 12.25 -31.28 19.02
N GLU A 85 13.47 -31.05 18.53
CA GLU A 85 14.67 -31.71 19.10
C GLU A 85 14.93 -31.28 20.56
N LEU A 86 14.64 -30.02 20.92
CA LEU A 86 14.75 -29.54 22.30
C LEU A 86 13.66 -30.06 23.25
N LYS A 87 12.52 -30.54 22.72
CA LYS A 87 11.46 -31.16 23.52
C LYS A 87 11.60 -32.68 23.66
N GLY A 88 12.59 -33.27 22.99
CA GLY A 88 12.80 -34.71 22.89
C GLY A 88 14.06 -35.23 23.59
N SER A 89 14.61 -34.52 24.59
CA SER A 89 15.60 -35.13 25.48
C SER A 89 14.85 -35.92 26.57
N PRO A 90 14.77 -37.26 26.50
CA PRO A 90 14.28 -38.04 27.63
C PRO A 90 15.19 -37.77 28.83
N GLU A 91 14.63 -37.18 29.87
CA GLU A 91 15.21 -37.33 31.20
C GLU A 91 15.14 -38.81 31.57
N THR A 92 16.31 -39.40 31.79
CA THR A 92 16.63 -40.72 32.38
C THR A 92 16.34 -41.99 31.58
#